data_AF-A0A0R3Q1R4-F1
#
_entry.id   AF-A0A0R3Q1R4-F1
#
_cell.length_a   1.000
_cell.length_b   1.000
_cell.length_c   1.000
_cell.angle_alpha   90.00
_cell.angle_beta   90.00
_cell.angle_gamma   90.00
#
_symmetry.space_group_name_H-M   'P 1'
#
loop_
_entity.id
_entity.type
_entity.pdbx_description
1 polymer ?
#
loop_
_entity_poly.entity_id
_entity_poly.type
_entity_poly.pdbx_seq_one_letter_code
_entity_poly.pdbx_strand_id
1 'polypeptide(L)'
;MKFRGMPGIIRLRQLAVIGVITVSIIFIYNGYSTRELNKEFGSQQNILLKTGYFQEDEFDFKIVVSGQDVDRQYNSGSVKSISNSVPITNLQSQKCEIPKLDIDGAEVKDFFFKAKPLECKKNPENWVYLDQNNTVQYIERRKRAKCSGSYVTRRTDQTNDHEMFSTLPIGQSLLSDFAIVECRDGNLMWNGILMGVVRLNDKQLLKKNATPSPDNSGLNVYILGFDSLSQMTFRRKMPKTINVLEETLHSVVLNGYNIVGDGTPQAYIPILTASTEEELPLTRKRFREANYVDDVYPFIWNNFSSSGYVTLYGEDAFAIGTFTYRLKGFRKKPTDHYLRTIFKEYEEKFGGNCLGSEPLHRTWFHYSREFMRVYNDVPRFLLMHQSLLSHDDINLVEVEDEDLASHLSSMHRNGELDNTLVILMADHGHRFAKVRATHQGQLEEVVDIHPFIFVLISR
;
A
#
# COMPACT_ATOMS: atom_id res chain seq x y z
N MET A 1 43.31 63.01 44.41
CA MET A 1 41.82 63.06 44.47
C MET A 1 41.27 61.76 43.85
N LYS A 2 39.99 61.39 44.06
CA LYS A 2 39.36 60.14 43.52
C LYS A 2 39.10 60.27 41.99
N PHE A 3 38.77 59.26 41.16
CA PHE A 3 38.28 57.85 41.25
C PHE A 3 39.05 56.95 40.24
N ARG A 4 39.02 55.60 40.15
CA ARG A 4 38.23 54.45 40.67
C ARG A 4 37.07 53.88 39.78
N GLY A 5 37.40 53.01 38.81
CA GLY A 5 36.50 52.14 38.00
C GLY A 5 37.11 51.86 36.60
N MET A 6 36.91 50.75 35.87
CA MET A 6 36.17 49.47 36.05
C MET A 6 36.96 48.32 35.36
N PRO A 7 36.76 47.03 35.73
CA PRO A 7 37.44 45.89 35.10
C PRO A 7 36.70 45.27 33.89
N GLY A 8 37.49 44.76 32.93
CA GLY A 8 37.22 43.63 32.02
C GLY A 8 35.80 43.39 31.48
N ILE A 9 35.52 43.86 30.26
CA ILE A 9 34.35 43.43 29.47
C ILE A 9 34.55 41.98 29.00
N ILE A 10 33.73 41.07 29.50
CA ILE A 10 33.64 39.68 29.00
C ILE A 10 33.13 39.71 27.56
N ARG A 11 33.84 39.05 26.63
CA ARG A 11 33.47 39.07 25.20
C ARG A 11 32.30 38.11 24.94
N LEU A 12 31.39 38.48 24.03
CA LEU A 12 30.14 37.74 23.75
C LEU A 12 30.32 36.22 23.55
N ARG A 13 31.44 35.80 22.92
CA ARG A 13 31.78 34.37 22.74
C ARG A 13 31.95 33.60 24.05
N GLN A 14 32.43 34.23 25.11
CA GLN A 14 32.58 33.58 26.43
C GLN A 14 31.22 33.35 27.10
N LEU A 15 30.27 34.29 26.96
CA LEU A 15 28.90 34.11 27.43
C LEU A 15 28.19 32.98 26.69
N ALA A 16 28.40 32.87 25.37
CA ALA A 16 27.86 31.76 24.57
C ALA A 16 28.40 30.39 25.02
N VAL A 17 29.71 30.28 25.27
CA VAL A 17 30.33 29.03 25.78
C VAL A 17 29.80 28.66 27.17
N ILE A 18 29.66 29.64 28.07
CA ILE A 18 29.06 29.43 29.40
C ILE A 18 27.62 28.91 29.25
N GLY A 19 26.80 29.53 28.40
CA GLY A 19 25.42 29.11 28.16
C GLY A 19 25.29 27.66 27.68
N VAL A 20 26.13 27.24 26.72
CA VAL A 20 26.15 25.85 26.23
C VAL A 20 26.52 24.88 27.37
N ILE A 21 27.55 25.19 28.16
CA ILE A 21 27.95 24.36 29.31
C ILE A 21 26.83 24.26 30.35
N THR A 22 26.15 25.36 30.69
CA THR A 22 25.04 25.35 31.65
C THR A 22 23.87 24.50 31.16
N VAL A 23 23.47 24.61 29.88
CA VAL A 23 22.40 23.78 29.30
C VAL A 23 22.79 22.29 29.30
N SER A 24 24.03 21.95 28.93
CA SER A 24 24.52 20.56 28.98
C SER A 24 24.45 19.96 30.38
N ILE A 25 24.84 20.72 31.41
CA ILE A 25 24.78 20.27 32.82
C ILE A 25 23.33 20.05 33.26
N ILE A 26 22.40 20.93 32.89
CA ILE A 26 20.97 20.78 33.22
C ILE A 26 20.39 19.51 32.59
N PHE A 27 20.70 19.22 31.32
CA PHE A 27 20.25 17.98 30.67
C PHE A 27 20.81 16.73 31.34
N ILE A 28 22.10 16.72 31.71
CA ILE A 28 22.72 15.59 32.43
C ILE A 28 22.09 15.41 33.81
N TYR A 29 21.86 16.50 34.56
CA TYR A 29 21.26 16.44 35.90
C TYR A 29 19.82 15.90 35.86
N ASN A 30 18.99 16.40 34.93
CA ASN A 30 17.63 15.92 34.75
C ASN A 30 17.59 14.43 34.32
N GLY A 31 18.51 14.00 33.44
CA GLY A 31 18.64 12.60 33.03
C GLY A 31 19.13 11.64 34.13
N TYR A 32 19.76 12.14 35.18
CA TYR A 32 20.06 11.37 36.40
C TYR A 32 18.89 11.40 37.40
N SER A 33 18.22 12.54 37.58
CA SER A 33 17.10 12.69 38.52
C SER A 33 15.91 11.78 38.18
N THR A 34 15.54 11.68 36.90
CA THR A 34 14.48 10.75 36.43
C THR A 34 14.85 9.27 36.61
N ARG A 35 16.13 8.95 36.82
CA ARG A 35 16.61 7.57 36.99
C ARG A 35 16.55 7.07 38.43
N GLU A 36 16.48 7.96 39.42
CA GLU A 36 16.24 7.58 40.83
C GLU A 36 14.74 7.44 41.14
N LEU A 37 13.89 8.34 40.61
CA LEU A 37 12.43 8.32 40.86
C LEU A 37 11.74 7.00 40.47
N ASN A 38 12.27 6.27 39.48
CA ASN A 38 11.73 4.99 39.03
C ASN A 38 12.11 3.78 39.92
N LYS A 39 12.71 3.98 41.10
CA LYS A 39 13.11 2.90 42.02
C LYS A 39 12.11 2.60 43.15
N GLU A 40 11.27 3.54 43.56
CA GLU A 40 10.56 3.43 44.85
C GLU A 40 9.12 2.90 44.77
N PHE A 41 8.49 2.86 43.59
CA PHE A 41 7.11 2.36 43.43
C PHE A 41 7.06 0.88 43.05
N GLY A 42 7.05 0.01 44.07
CA GLY A 42 6.90 -1.43 43.87
C GLY A 42 6.56 -2.24 45.12
N SER A 43 5.28 -2.26 45.54
CA SER A 43 4.80 -3.24 46.51
C SER A 43 3.31 -3.63 46.35
N GLN A 44 3.08 -4.94 46.34
CA GLN A 44 1.84 -5.67 46.67
C GLN A 44 0.49 -5.29 45.99
N GLN A 45 -0.06 -6.25 45.22
CA GLN A 45 -1.06 -7.18 45.79
C GLN A 45 -1.18 -8.46 44.94
N ASN A 46 -1.50 -9.59 45.59
CA ASN A 46 -1.76 -10.86 44.93
C ASN A 46 -3.27 -11.09 44.76
N ILE A 47 -3.74 -11.27 43.53
CA ILE A 47 -5.11 -11.76 43.24
C ILE A 47 -5.00 -12.98 42.32
N LEU A 48 -5.55 -14.10 42.76
CA LEU A 48 -5.50 -15.37 42.03
C LEU A 48 -6.75 -15.54 41.16
N LEU A 49 -6.59 -15.44 39.84
CA LEU A 49 -7.64 -15.73 38.86
C LEU A 49 -7.12 -16.69 37.80
N LYS A 50 -7.90 -17.75 37.50
CA LYS A 50 -7.56 -18.75 36.49
C LYS A 50 -7.80 -18.19 35.08
N THR A 51 -6.79 -18.25 34.23
CA THR A 51 -6.95 -18.18 32.76
C THR A 51 -6.93 -19.60 32.19
N GLY A 52 -7.83 -19.88 31.24
CA GLY A 52 -7.74 -21.07 30.39
C GLY A 52 -6.72 -20.84 29.27
N TYR A 53 -5.98 -21.87 28.90
CA TYR A 53 -5.18 -21.87 27.68
C TYR A 53 -6.05 -22.31 26.50
N PHE A 54 -5.85 -21.69 25.34
CA PHE A 54 -6.33 -22.22 24.06
C PHE A 54 -5.42 -23.39 23.65
N GLN A 55 -5.99 -24.43 23.06
CA GLN A 55 -5.24 -25.55 22.47
C GLN A 55 -5.13 -25.35 20.94
N GLU A 56 -4.03 -25.80 20.36
CA GLU A 56 -3.79 -25.72 18.90
C GLU A 56 -4.61 -26.76 18.11
N ASP A 57 -5.26 -27.70 18.80
CA ASP A 57 -5.96 -28.87 18.25
C ASP A 57 -7.29 -28.57 17.51
N GLU A 58 -7.67 -27.30 17.33
CA GLU A 58 -9.00 -26.89 16.80
C GLU A 58 -9.00 -26.52 15.30
N PHE A 59 -7.88 -26.68 14.58
CA PHE A 59 -7.76 -26.31 13.16
C PHE A 59 -7.17 -27.42 12.29
N ASP A 60 -7.82 -27.72 11.15
CA ASP A 60 -7.35 -28.66 10.11
C ASP A 60 -6.11 -28.15 9.31
N PHE A 61 -5.50 -27.03 9.70
CA PHE A 61 -4.31 -26.47 9.07
C PHE A 61 -3.19 -26.22 10.07
N LYS A 62 -1.96 -26.58 9.70
CA LYS A 62 -0.78 -26.37 10.54
C LYS A 62 -0.39 -24.88 10.55
N ILE A 63 -0.60 -24.21 11.68
CA ILE A 63 -0.01 -22.90 11.95
C ILE A 63 1.53 -23.06 12.00
N VAL A 64 2.25 -22.24 11.23
CA VAL A 64 3.71 -22.18 11.24
C VAL A 64 4.13 -20.79 11.72
N VAL A 65 4.48 -20.69 13.01
CA VAL A 65 4.98 -19.44 13.59
C VAL A 65 6.47 -19.31 13.30
N SER A 66 6.82 -18.69 12.17
CA SER A 66 8.18 -18.27 11.86
C SER A 66 8.47 -16.90 12.49
N GLY A 67 9.57 -16.77 13.24
CA GLY A 67 10.05 -15.46 13.71
C GLY A 67 9.86 -15.14 15.19
N GLN A 68 9.90 -16.14 16.09
CA GLN A 68 10.21 -15.81 17.50
C GLN A 68 11.68 -15.40 17.62
N ASP A 69 11.97 -14.25 18.26
CA ASP A 69 13.34 -13.75 18.49
C ASP A 69 14.24 -14.71 19.29
N VAL A 70 13.68 -15.79 19.86
CA VAL A 70 14.41 -16.88 20.52
C VAL A 70 15.40 -17.56 19.56
N ASP A 71 15.04 -17.76 18.29
CA ASP A 71 15.87 -18.48 17.32
C ASP A 71 17.13 -17.69 16.91
N ARG A 72 17.14 -16.36 17.07
CA ARG A 72 18.31 -15.51 16.78
C ARG A 72 19.53 -15.81 17.65
N GLN A 73 19.39 -16.52 18.78
CA GLN A 73 20.53 -16.82 19.65
C GLN A 73 21.42 -17.97 19.14
N TYR A 74 20.96 -18.86 18.25
CA TYR A 74 21.69 -20.08 17.92
C TYR A 74 22.78 -19.96 16.83
N ASN A 75 22.84 -18.83 16.11
CA ASN A 75 23.75 -18.64 14.97
C ASN A 75 24.71 -17.44 15.11
N SER A 76 25.32 -17.26 16.29
CA SER A 76 26.52 -16.41 16.41
C SER A 76 27.60 -17.06 17.28
N GLY A 77 28.84 -17.05 16.78
CA GLY A 77 29.96 -17.75 17.41
C GLY A 77 30.60 -16.97 18.57
N SER A 78 30.73 -17.65 19.72
CA SER A 78 31.70 -17.33 20.78
C SER A 78 31.73 -15.87 21.29
N VAL A 79 30.66 -15.43 21.95
CA VAL A 79 30.71 -14.31 22.91
C VAL A 79 30.57 -14.85 24.32
N LYS A 80 31.41 -14.38 25.26
CA LYS A 80 31.39 -14.88 26.66
C LYS A 80 30.08 -14.49 27.35
N SER A 81 29.45 -15.45 28.01
CA SER A 81 28.24 -15.25 28.80
C SER A 81 28.46 -14.29 29.97
N ILE A 82 27.90 -13.09 29.89
CA ILE A 82 27.64 -12.25 31.07
C ILE A 82 26.24 -12.61 31.57
N SER A 83 26.17 -13.30 32.70
CA SER A 83 24.94 -13.89 33.25
C SER A 83 24.06 -12.85 33.94
N ASN A 84 23.42 -11.98 33.16
CA ASN A 84 22.31 -11.13 33.60
C ASN A 84 21.01 -11.59 32.91
N SER A 85 20.60 -12.83 33.20
CA SER A 85 19.29 -13.35 32.78
C SER A 85 18.17 -12.64 33.56
N VAL A 86 17.56 -11.62 32.96
CA VAL A 86 16.26 -11.11 33.42
C VAL A 86 15.27 -12.28 33.38
N PRO A 87 14.56 -12.60 34.48
CA PRO A 87 13.72 -13.79 34.52
C PRO A 87 12.51 -13.65 33.59
N ILE A 88 12.39 -14.59 32.64
CA ILE A 88 11.34 -14.64 31.61
C ILE A 88 9.92 -14.73 32.20
N THR A 89 9.80 -15.06 33.49
CA THR A 89 8.54 -15.14 34.26
C THR A 89 7.70 -13.86 34.22
N ASN A 90 8.30 -12.70 33.93
CA ASN A 90 7.57 -11.41 33.84
C ASN A 90 6.87 -11.16 32.49
N LEU A 91 7.11 -11.96 31.45
CA LEU A 91 6.40 -11.82 30.16
C LEU A 91 5.07 -12.61 30.15
N GLN A 92 4.99 -13.73 30.87
CA GLN A 92 3.77 -14.56 30.93
C GLN A 92 2.58 -13.88 31.63
N SER A 93 2.82 -12.79 32.37
CA SER A 93 1.78 -11.95 32.99
C SER A 93 1.44 -10.69 32.18
N GLN A 94 2.19 -10.37 31.11
CA GLN A 94 1.91 -9.23 30.24
C GLN A 94 0.97 -9.64 29.11
N LYS A 95 -0.33 -9.36 29.28
CA LYS A 95 -1.22 -9.25 28.12
C LYS A 95 -0.85 -8.01 27.30
N CYS A 96 -0.68 -8.16 26.00
CA CYS A 96 -0.85 -7.03 25.10
C CYS A 96 -2.37 -6.79 24.97
N GLU A 97 -2.87 -5.74 25.63
CA GLU A 97 -4.25 -5.29 25.45
C GLU A 97 -4.27 -4.19 24.38
N ILE A 98 -4.67 -4.57 23.16
CA ILE A 98 -4.82 -3.69 22.00
C ILE A 98 -5.71 -2.49 22.37
N PRO A 99 -5.20 -1.24 22.36
CA PRO A 99 -5.98 -0.06 22.73
C PRO A 99 -7.20 0.14 21.82
N LYS A 100 -8.38 0.30 22.42
CA LYS A 100 -9.58 0.73 21.69
C LYS A 100 -9.58 2.24 21.54
N LEU A 101 -9.33 2.73 20.33
CA LEU A 101 -9.41 4.15 20.03
C LEU A 101 -10.84 4.65 19.88
N ASP A 102 -11.06 5.91 20.25
CA ASP A 102 -12.23 6.68 19.83
C ASP A 102 -12.05 7.15 18.38
N ILE A 103 -13.08 6.97 17.55
CA ILE A 103 -13.03 7.38 16.14
C ILE A 103 -12.98 8.90 16.00
N ASP A 104 -13.77 9.64 16.77
CA ASP A 104 -13.81 11.11 16.75
C ASP A 104 -13.14 11.69 18.00
N GLY A 105 -12.12 10.98 18.49
CA GLY A 105 -11.32 11.33 19.66
C GLY A 105 -10.81 12.77 19.61
N ALA A 106 -10.89 13.45 20.76
CA ALA A 106 -10.68 14.89 20.85
C ALA A 106 -9.27 15.35 20.43
N GLU A 107 -8.27 14.46 20.41
CA GLU A 107 -6.93 14.74 19.88
C GLU A 107 -6.90 14.84 18.34
N VAL A 108 -7.74 14.06 17.63
CA VAL A 108 -7.58 13.82 16.18
C VAL A 108 -8.69 14.40 15.31
N LYS A 109 -9.91 14.56 15.85
CA LYS A 109 -11.10 15.00 15.10
C LYS A 109 -10.88 16.25 14.23
N ASP A 110 -10.09 17.22 14.70
CA ASP A 110 -9.89 18.51 14.04
C ASP A 110 -8.94 18.44 12.82
N PHE A 111 -8.31 17.27 12.59
CA PHE A 111 -7.57 16.98 11.34
C PHE A 111 -8.47 16.37 10.24
N PHE A 112 -9.68 15.91 10.60
CA PHE A 112 -10.60 15.24 9.68
C PHE A 112 -11.75 16.16 9.26
N PHE A 113 -11.79 16.54 7.99
CA PHE A 113 -12.80 17.42 7.39
C PHE A 113 -13.28 16.87 6.05
N LYS A 114 -14.51 17.20 5.61
CA LYS A 114 -15.05 16.69 4.34
C LYS A 114 -14.16 17.09 3.16
N ALA A 115 -13.64 16.12 2.42
CA ALA A 115 -12.88 16.37 1.20
C ALA A 115 -13.72 17.09 0.14
N LYS A 116 -13.08 17.94 -0.67
CA LYS A 116 -13.72 18.57 -1.83
C LYS A 116 -13.75 17.57 -2.99
N PRO A 117 -14.89 17.40 -3.70
CA PRO A 117 -14.94 16.55 -4.88
C PRO A 117 -13.91 16.96 -5.95
N LEU A 118 -13.35 15.97 -6.64
CA LEU A 118 -12.38 16.19 -7.71
C LEU A 118 -13.01 16.95 -8.88
N GLU A 119 -12.42 18.08 -9.26
CA GLU A 119 -13.00 18.98 -10.27
C GLU A 119 -12.72 18.56 -11.73
N CYS A 120 -12.59 17.26 -12.00
CA CYS A 120 -12.15 16.72 -13.29
C CYS A 120 -12.98 17.21 -14.49
N LYS A 121 -14.27 17.53 -14.29
CA LYS A 121 -15.16 18.12 -15.30
C LYS A 121 -14.76 19.52 -15.80
N LYS A 122 -13.72 20.15 -15.22
CA LYS A 122 -13.06 21.35 -15.77
C LYS A 122 -12.12 21.03 -16.94
N ASN A 123 -11.64 19.80 -17.02
CA ASN A 123 -10.84 19.31 -18.14
C ASN A 123 -11.73 19.05 -19.37
N PRO A 124 -11.17 19.03 -20.60
CA PRO A 124 -11.91 18.62 -21.79
C PRO A 124 -12.51 17.21 -21.61
N GLU A 125 -13.78 17.04 -22.00
CA GLU A 125 -14.45 15.74 -22.01
C GLU A 125 -13.65 14.68 -22.78
N ASN A 126 -13.59 13.45 -22.26
CA ASN A 126 -12.95 12.33 -22.94
C ASN A 126 -13.68 11.96 -24.24
N TRP A 127 -12.99 12.03 -25.38
CA TRP A 127 -13.60 11.77 -26.70
C TRP A 127 -13.76 10.28 -27.00
N VAL A 128 -12.90 9.45 -26.40
CA VAL A 128 -12.93 7.99 -26.50
C VAL A 128 -12.88 7.36 -25.11
N TYR A 129 -13.48 6.19 -24.99
CA TYR A 129 -13.56 5.40 -23.77
C TYR A 129 -13.59 3.91 -24.13
N LEU A 130 -13.46 3.05 -23.11
CA LEU A 130 -13.72 1.61 -23.23
C LEU A 130 -15.10 1.31 -22.65
N ASP A 131 -15.90 0.50 -23.34
CA ASP A 131 -17.22 0.08 -22.86
C ASP A 131 -17.13 -1.17 -21.93
N GLN A 132 -18.29 -1.64 -21.46
CA GLN A 132 -18.41 -2.82 -20.59
C GLN A 132 -18.04 -4.15 -21.27
N ASN A 133 -17.63 -4.13 -22.54
CA ASN A 133 -17.11 -5.26 -23.30
C ASN A 133 -15.61 -5.07 -23.63
N ASN A 134 -14.94 -4.10 -23.01
CA ASN A 134 -13.57 -3.70 -23.28
C ASN A 134 -13.32 -3.38 -24.78
N THR A 135 -14.27 -2.70 -25.43
CA THR A 135 -14.15 -2.22 -26.81
C THR A 135 -14.03 -0.69 -26.86
N VAL A 136 -13.22 -0.18 -27.79
CA VAL A 136 -12.99 1.28 -27.91
C VAL A 136 -14.18 1.95 -28.58
N GLN A 137 -14.76 2.95 -27.91
CA GLN A 137 -15.93 3.68 -28.37
C GLN A 137 -15.67 5.19 -28.45
N TYR A 138 -16.40 5.86 -29.34
CA TYR A 138 -16.48 7.33 -29.39
C TYR A 138 -17.68 7.82 -28.56
N ILE A 139 -17.54 8.99 -27.92
CA ILE A 139 -18.71 9.77 -27.52
C ILE A 139 -19.51 10.22 -28.75
N GLU A 140 -20.84 10.33 -28.62
CA GLU A 140 -21.75 10.60 -29.74
C GLU A 140 -21.32 11.82 -30.58
N ARG A 141 -20.95 12.91 -29.90
CA ARG A 141 -20.51 14.17 -30.52
C ARG A 141 -19.12 14.15 -31.18
N ARG A 142 -18.41 13.00 -31.17
CA ARG A 142 -17.06 12.83 -31.75
C ARG A 142 -16.91 11.63 -32.69
N LYS A 143 -18.00 10.98 -33.11
CA LYS A 143 -17.98 9.87 -34.08
C LYS A 143 -17.30 10.16 -35.44
N ARG A 144 -16.97 11.43 -35.75
CA ARG A 144 -16.23 11.86 -36.96
C ARG A 144 -14.77 12.22 -36.69
N ALA A 145 -14.32 12.18 -35.44
CA ALA A 145 -12.94 12.44 -35.09
C ALA A 145 -12.01 11.40 -35.76
N LYS A 146 -10.79 11.83 -36.09
CA LYS A 146 -9.71 10.95 -36.52
C LYS A 146 -8.72 10.83 -35.37
N CYS A 147 -8.52 9.61 -34.87
CA CYS A 147 -7.62 9.33 -33.76
C CYS A 147 -6.49 8.39 -34.17
N SER A 148 -5.28 8.78 -33.79
CA SER A 148 -4.02 8.06 -33.92
C SER A 148 -3.33 8.02 -32.54
N GLY A 149 -2.22 7.31 -32.39
CA GLY A 149 -1.57 7.24 -31.09
C GLY A 149 -0.44 6.24 -31.04
N SER A 150 -0.13 5.78 -29.82
CA SER A 150 0.80 4.67 -29.59
C SER A 150 0.28 3.72 -28.52
N TYR A 151 0.45 2.42 -28.74
CA TYR A 151 0.39 1.43 -27.67
C TYR A 151 1.66 1.55 -26.82
N VAL A 152 1.50 1.51 -25.49
CA VAL A 152 2.61 1.66 -24.54
C VAL A 152 2.93 0.30 -23.95
N THR A 153 4.20 -0.11 -24.02
CA THR A 153 4.70 -1.38 -23.47
C THR A 153 5.99 -1.16 -22.66
N ARG A 154 6.28 -2.04 -21.70
CA ARG A 154 7.45 -1.89 -20.81
C ARG A 154 8.74 -2.32 -21.51
N ARG A 155 9.68 -1.39 -21.70
CA ARG A 155 11.08 -1.70 -22.05
C ARG A 155 11.90 -2.03 -20.79
N THR A 156 11.81 -1.17 -19.78
CA THR A 156 12.39 -1.35 -18.43
C THR A 156 11.44 -0.74 -17.38
N ASP A 157 11.75 -0.88 -16.09
CA ASP A 157 10.99 -0.21 -15.01
C ASP A 157 11.01 1.32 -15.05
N GLN A 158 11.83 1.92 -15.92
CA GLN A 158 12.05 3.36 -16.06
C GLN A 158 11.81 3.85 -17.51
N THR A 159 11.55 2.96 -18.46
CA THR A 159 11.39 3.30 -19.89
C THR A 159 10.36 2.43 -20.59
N ASN A 160 9.60 3.04 -21.50
CA ASN A 160 8.58 2.39 -22.30
C ASN A 160 9.00 2.29 -23.77
N ASP A 161 8.32 1.40 -24.49
CA ASP A 161 8.31 1.31 -25.95
C ASP A 161 6.93 1.69 -26.48
N HIS A 162 6.91 2.37 -27.63
CA HIS A 162 5.74 2.99 -28.24
C HIS A 162 5.50 2.43 -29.64
N GLU A 163 4.46 1.62 -29.81
CA GLU A 163 4.05 1.11 -31.13
C GLU A 163 2.98 2.03 -31.72
N MET A 164 3.36 2.80 -32.76
CA MET A 164 2.49 3.83 -33.36
C MET A 164 1.35 3.22 -34.19
N PHE A 165 0.13 3.71 -33.98
CA PHE A 165 -1.03 3.40 -34.83
C PHE A 165 -1.62 4.66 -35.48
N SER A 166 -1.95 4.57 -36.76
CA SER A 166 -2.56 5.66 -37.54
C SER A 166 -4.08 5.78 -37.37
N THR A 167 -4.72 4.73 -36.86
CA THR A 167 -6.17 4.64 -36.66
C THR A 167 -6.48 3.82 -35.41
N LEU A 168 -7.29 4.38 -34.51
CA LEU A 168 -7.77 3.72 -33.29
C LEU A 168 -8.80 2.60 -33.61
N PRO A 169 -8.77 1.43 -32.95
CA PRO A 169 -9.60 0.27 -33.31
C PRO A 169 -11.03 0.38 -32.75
N ILE A 170 -11.84 1.28 -33.31
CA ILE A 170 -13.23 1.52 -32.87
C ILE A 170 -14.09 0.24 -33.02
N GLY A 171 -14.88 -0.06 -31.99
CA GLY A 171 -15.74 -1.25 -31.91
C GLY A 171 -14.98 -2.56 -31.66
N GLN A 172 -13.68 -2.48 -31.35
CA GLN A 172 -12.80 -3.61 -31.06
C GLN A 172 -11.99 -3.33 -29.79
N SER A 173 -11.37 -4.35 -29.20
CA SER A 173 -10.45 -4.18 -28.08
C SER A 173 -9.10 -3.61 -28.55
N LEU A 174 -8.33 -3.08 -27.58
CA LEU A 174 -6.96 -2.62 -27.79
C LEU A 174 -6.02 -3.80 -28.12
N LEU A 175 -4.88 -3.52 -28.77
CA LEU A 175 -3.82 -4.52 -29.03
C LEU A 175 -2.77 -4.61 -27.91
N SER A 176 -2.79 -3.67 -26.96
CA SER A 176 -1.99 -3.66 -25.74
C SER A 176 -2.83 -3.05 -24.62
N ASP A 177 -2.53 -3.38 -23.36
CA ASP A 177 -3.28 -2.92 -22.17
C ASP A 177 -3.48 -1.39 -22.13
N PHE A 178 -2.51 -0.66 -22.70
CA PHE A 178 -2.38 0.78 -22.58
C PHE A 178 -2.16 1.44 -23.94
N ALA A 179 -2.91 2.50 -24.22
CA ALA A 179 -2.73 3.34 -25.40
C ALA A 179 -2.77 4.83 -25.03
N ILE A 180 -1.83 5.61 -25.56
CA ILE A 180 -1.93 7.07 -25.60
C ILE A 180 -2.57 7.44 -26.94
N VAL A 181 -3.64 8.23 -26.90
CA VAL A 181 -4.48 8.56 -28.04
C VAL A 181 -4.49 10.07 -28.26
N GLU A 182 -4.26 10.50 -29.50
CA GLU A 182 -4.48 11.86 -29.97
C GLU A 182 -5.59 11.86 -31.03
N CYS A 183 -6.60 12.70 -30.83
CA CYS A 183 -7.78 12.82 -31.68
C CYS A 183 -7.92 14.23 -32.26
N ARG A 184 -8.37 14.33 -33.52
CA ARG A 184 -8.71 15.62 -34.15
C ARG A 184 -10.10 15.59 -34.78
N ASP A 185 -10.86 16.66 -34.56
CA ASP A 185 -12.20 16.88 -35.11
C ASP A 185 -12.32 18.34 -35.57
N GLY A 186 -12.10 18.56 -36.87
CA GLY A 186 -11.85 19.90 -37.42
C GLY A 186 -10.60 20.54 -36.78
N ASN A 187 -10.78 21.74 -36.20
CA ASN A 187 -9.73 22.47 -35.50
C ASN A 187 -9.58 22.07 -34.02
N LEU A 188 -10.47 21.21 -33.50
CA LEU A 188 -10.41 20.75 -32.12
C LEU A 188 -9.48 19.54 -32.01
N MET A 189 -8.75 19.46 -30.90
CA MET A 189 -7.90 18.32 -30.56
C MET A 189 -8.23 17.83 -29.15
N TRP A 190 -8.01 16.54 -28.90
CA TRP A 190 -8.06 15.92 -27.58
C TRP A 190 -6.96 14.87 -27.48
N ASN A 191 -6.28 14.84 -26.33
CA ASN A 191 -5.26 13.85 -26.02
C ASN A 191 -5.64 13.16 -24.71
N GLY A 192 -5.41 11.84 -24.62
CA GLY A 192 -5.71 11.07 -23.43
C GLY A 192 -5.10 9.68 -23.44
N ILE A 193 -5.45 8.89 -22.43
CA ILE A 193 -5.00 7.52 -22.22
C ILE A 193 -6.22 6.60 -22.20
N LEU A 194 -6.09 5.41 -22.78
CA LEU A 194 -6.98 4.28 -22.56
C LEU A 194 -6.24 3.19 -21.79
N MET A 195 -6.92 2.59 -20.80
CA MET A 195 -6.45 1.50 -19.97
C MET A 195 -7.51 0.40 -19.95
N GLY A 196 -7.22 -0.76 -20.53
CA GLY A 196 -8.12 -1.92 -20.57
C GLY A 196 -7.32 -3.22 -20.58
N VAL A 197 -7.90 -4.35 -20.19
CA VAL A 197 -7.14 -5.59 -20.04
C VAL A 197 -7.12 -6.37 -21.35
N VAL A 198 -5.97 -6.46 -22.03
CA VAL A 198 -5.86 -7.21 -23.29
C VAL A 198 -5.52 -8.67 -22.99
N ARG A 199 -6.47 -9.57 -23.26
CA ARG A 199 -6.34 -11.00 -22.93
C ARG A 199 -5.10 -11.62 -23.58
N LEU A 200 -4.25 -12.27 -22.78
CA LEU A 200 -3.21 -13.18 -23.28
C LEU A 200 -3.85 -14.30 -24.11
N ASN A 201 -3.26 -14.63 -25.26
CA ASN A 201 -3.78 -15.73 -26.06
C ASN A 201 -3.51 -17.10 -25.39
N ASP A 202 -4.32 -18.11 -25.73
CA ASP A 202 -4.27 -19.43 -25.10
C ASP A 202 -2.89 -20.09 -25.20
N LYS A 203 -2.13 -19.79 -26.27
CA LYS A 203 -0.75 -20.27 -26.42
C LYS A 203 0.25 -19.58 -25.47
N GLN A 204 -0.05 -18.39 -24.95
CA GLN A 204 0.70 -17.78 -23.85
C GLN A 204 0.27 -18.35 -22.49
N LEU A 205 -1.03 -18.56 -22.27
CA LEU A 205 -1.57 -19.15 -21.04
C LEU A 205 -1.05 -20.59 -20.83
N LEU A 206 -1.17 -21.45 -21.84
CA LEU A 206 -0.66 -22.82 -21.85
C LEU A 206 0.88 -22.90 -21.78
N LYS A 207 1.59 -21.85 -22.20
CA LYS A 207 3.07 -21.78 -22.19
C LYS A 207 3.68 -21.60 -20.81
N LYS A 208 2.89 -21.35 -19.76
CA LYS A 208 3.41 -21.15 -18.40
C LYS A 208 4.10 -22.39 -17.79
N ASN A 209 4.09 -23.54 -18.49
CA ASN A 209 4.49 -24.85 -17.96
C ASN A 209 3.81 -25.14 -16.62
N ALA A 210 2.57 -24.68 -16.47
CA ALA A 210 1.86 -24.73 -15.21
C ALA A 210 1.60 -26.19 -14.81
N THR A 211 2.12 -26.58 -13.66
CA THR A 211 1.72 -27.78 -12.94
C THR A 211 0.82 -27.34 -11.80
N PRO A 212 -0.53 -27.46 -11.93
CA PRO A 212 -1.42 -27.22 -10.80
C PRO A 212 -0.97 -28.09 -9.62
N SER A 213 -0.82 -27.49 -8.44
CA SER A 213 -0.64 -28.28 -7.21
C SER A 213 -1.83 -29.23 -7.05
N PRO A 214 -1.64 -30.46 -6.53
CA PRO A 214 -2.76 -31.30 -6.08
C PRO A 214 -3.68 -30.57 -5.09
N ASP A 215 -3.10 -29.65 -4.31
CA ASP A 215 -3.80 -28.84 -3.30
C ASP A 215 -4.28 -27.48 -3.84
N ASN A 216 -4.27 -27.27 -5.16
CA ASN A 216 -4.70 -26.01 -5.78
C ASN A 216 -6.23 -25.88 -5.71
N SER A 217 -6.72 -24.99 -4.84
CA SER A 217 -8.15 -24.69 -4.70
C SER A 217 -8.76 -24.01 -5.94
N GLY A 218 -7.95 -23.41 -6.82
CA GLY A 218 -8.43 -22.56 -7.92
C GLY A 218 -9.10 -21.26 -7.46
N LEU A 219 -9.08 -20.97 -6.16
CA LEU A 219 -9.62 -19.75 -5.55
C LEU A 219 -8.85 -18.53 -6.09
N ASN A 220 -9.57 -17.51 -6.54
CA ASN A 220 -8.95 -16.25 -6.97
C ASN A 220 -8.40 -15.46 -5.79
N VAL A 221 -7.49 -14.54 -6.05
CA VAL A 221 -7.01 -13.56 -5.07
C VAL A 221 -7.15 -12.17 -5.66
N TYR A 222 -7.92 -11.30 -5.01
CA TYR A 222 -8.09 -9.90 -5.37
C TYR A 222 -7.66 -9.04 -4.17
N ILE A 223 -6.51 -8.37 -4.28
CA ILE A 223 -5.97 -7.49 -3.24
C ILE A 223 -6.03 -6.04 -3.72
N LEU A 224 -6.83 -5.21 -3.05
CA LEU A 224 -6.83 -3.76 -3.22
C LEU A 224 -6.24 -3.12 -1.96
N GLY A 225 -5.05 -2.53 -2.10
CA GLY A 225 -4.29 -1.95 -1.00
C GLY A 225 -4.21 -0.42 -1.08
N PHE A 226 -4.34 0.28 0.04
CA PHE A 226 -4.25 1.74 0.11
C PHE A 226 -3.00 2.20 0.87
N ASP A 227 -2.35 3.24 0.38
CA ASP A 227 -1.17 3.86 0.99
C ASP A 227 -1.57 4.71 2.20
N SER A 228 -0.85 4.63 3.31
CA SER A 228 -0.95 5.62 4.40
C SER A 228 -2.33 5.75 5.08
N LEU A 229 -3.17 4.71 5.10
CA LEU A 229 -4.48 4.71 5.77
C LEU A 229 -4.52 3.84 7.04
N SER A 230 -4.86 4.44 8.17
CA SER A 230 -5.28 3.69 9.37
C SER A 230 -6.69 3.12 9.20
N GLN A 231 -7.02 2.01 9.88
CA GLN A 231 -8.37 1.44 9.93
C GLN A 231 -9.40 2.48 10.38
N MET A 232 -9.04 3.32 11.35
CA MET A 232 -9.90 4.39 11.86
C MET A 232 -10.06 5.52 10.83
N THR A 233 -9.01 5.88 10.08
CA THR A 233 -9.12 6.81 8.95
C THR A 233 -10.02 6.23 7.85
N PHE A 234 -9.85 4.96 7.50
CA PHE A 234 -10.72 4.30 6.52
C PHE A 234 -12.18 4.27 7.00
N ARG A 235 -12.45 4.02 8.30
CA ARG A 235 -13.80 4.13 8.87
C ARG A 235 -14.37 5.56 8.85
N ARG A 236 -13.54 6.60 9.08
CA ARG A 236 -13.94 8.02 8.99
C ARG A 236 -14.22 8.48 7.55
N LYS A 237 -13.46 7.96 6.58
CA LYS A 237 -13.36 8.52 5.22
C LYS A 237 -14.02 7.68 4.14
N MET A 238 -14.18 6.39 4.38
CA MET A 238 -14.78 5.43 3.47
C MET A 238 -16.03 4.74 4.07
N PRO A 239 -16.99 5.48 4.69
CA PRO A 239 -18.10 4.88 5.42
C PRO A 239 -19.08 4.12 4.51
N LYS A 240 -19.30 4.52 3.25
CA LYS A 240 -20.12 3.72 2.31
C LYS A 240 -19.42 2.40 1.99
N THR A 241 -18.10 2.43 1.84
CA THR A 241 -17.29 1.24 1.56
C THR A 241 -17.28 0.29 2.76
N ILE A 242 -17.14 0.79 3.98
CA ILE A 242 -17.33 0.02 5.22
C ILE A 242 -18.70 -0.66 5.25
N ASN A 243 -19.77 0.08 4.91
CA ASN A 243 -21.13 -0.48 4.89
C ASN A 243 -21.26 -1.63 3.88
N VAL A 244 -20.60 -1.55 2.73
CA VAL A 244 -20.55 -2.65 1.76
C VAL A 244 -19.73 -3.82 2.30
N LEU A 245 -18.56 -3.56 2.90
CA LEU A 245 -17.68 -4.59 3.47
C LEU A 245 -18.33 -5.37 4.62
N GLU A 246 -19.05 -4.71 5.52
CA GLU A 246 -19.59 -5.30 6.75
C GLU A 246 -21.05 -5.80 6.55
N GLU A 247 -21.93 -5.00 5.93
CA GLU A 247 -23.36 -5.36 5.79
C GLU A 247 -23.70 -6.13 4.50
N THR A 248 -22.96 -5.91 3.40
CA THR A 248 -23.27 -6.57 2.10
C THR A 248 -22.36 -7.77 1.82
N LEU A 249 -21.06 -7.63 2.12
CA LEU A 249 -20.06 -8.66 1.87
C LEU A 249 -19.78 -9.54 3.10
N HIS A 250 -20.20 -9.13 4.30
CA HIS A 250 -19.95 -9.84 5.57
C HIS A 250 -18.46 -10.20 5.79
N SER A 251 -17.56 -9.31 5.40
CA SER A 251 -16.11 -9.52 5.49
C SER A 251 -15.62 -9.58 6.93
N VAL A 252 -14.57 -10.39 7.15
CA VAL A 252 -13.90 -10.55 8.45
C VAL A 252 -12.86 -9.44 8.60
N VAL A 253 -12.96 -8.68 9.69
CA VAL A 253 -12.08 -7.55 9.99
C VAL A 253 -10.95 -7.99 10.93
N LEU A 254 -9.70 -7.95 10.46
CA LEU A 254 -8.54 -8.35 11.26
C LEU A 254 -8.07 -7.20 12.18
N ASN A 255 -8.80 -6.96 13.27
CA ASN A 255 -8.57 -5.87 14.24
C ASN A 255 -7.28 -6.01 15.11
N GLY A 256 -6.34 -6.85 14.67
CA GLY A 256 -4.99 -7.05 15.24
C GLY A 256 -3.99 -7.45 14.16
N TYR A 257 -4.25 -7.04 12.92
CA TYR A 257 -3.27 -7.08 11.84
C TYR A 257 -2.36 -5.85 11.96
N ASN A 258 -1.05 -6.07 11.88
CA ASN A 258 -0.02 -5.10 12.24
C ASN A 258 1.03 -4.99 11.12
N ILE A 259 1.67 -3.83 10.98
CA ILE A 259 2.69 -3.61 9.94
C ILE A 259 4.02 -4.25 10.35
N VAL A 260 4.74 -4.78 9.37
CA VAL A 260 6.13 -5.21 9.56
C VAL A 260 7.04 -4.03 9.19
N GLY A 261 7.44 -3.25 10.18
CA GLY A 261 8.23 -2.03 9.98
C GLY A 261 7.46 -0.89 9.31
N ASP A 262 8.04 0.31 9.36
CA ASP A 262 7.29 1.56 9.26
C ASP A 262 6.62 1.87 7.91
N GLY A 263 6.91 1.15 6.82
CA GLY A 263 6.82 1.70 5.44
C GLY A 263 6.40 0.72 4.35
N THR A 264 5.79 1.22 3.26
CA THR A 264 5.27 0.45 2.11
C THR A 264 6.15 -0.72 1.65
N PRO A 265 7.47 -0.58 1.44
CA PRO A 265 8.31 -1.71 1.07
C PRO A 265 8.49 -2.71 2.22
N GLN A 266 8.59 -2.24 3.46
CA GLN A 266 8.70 -3.08 4.65
C GLN A 266 7.39 -3.84 4.93
N ALA A 267 6.23 -3.25 4.63
CA ALA A 267 4.93 -3.92 4.71
C ALA A 267 4.74 -4.96 3.60
N TYR A 268 4.94 -4.59 2.32
CA TYR A 268 4.67 -5.48 1.20
C TYR A 268 5.70 -6.60 0.99
N ILE A 269 6.97 -6.41 1.37
CA ILE A 269 7.99 -7.46 1.16
C ILE A 269 7.62 -8.74 1.94
N PRO A 270 7.32 -8.72 3.26
CA PRO A 270 6.82 -9.88 4.00
C PRO A 270 5.54 -10.49 3.44
N ILE A 271 4.53 -9.65 3.13
CA ILE A 271 3.24 -10.12 2.57
C ILE A 271 3.46 -10.93 1.28
N LEU A 272 4.42 -10.49 0.44
CA LEU A 272 4.64 -11.05 -0.88
C LEU A 272 5.78 -12.07 -0.95
N THR A 273 6.61 -12.23 0.08
CA THR A 273 7.79 -13.11 0.06
C THR A 273 7.98 -13.99 1.30
N ALA A 274 7.17 -13.81 2.35
CA ALA A 274 7.34 -14.43 3.67
C ALA A 274 8.73 -14.18 4.30
N SER A 275 9.33 -13.02 4.05
CA SER A 275 10.62 -12.58 4.62
C SER A 275 10.69 -11.05 4.71
N THR A 276 11.52 -10.51 5.60
CA THR A 276 11.78 -9.06 5.68
C THR A 276 12.82 -8.58 4.66
N GLU A 277 12.93 -7.26 4.46
CA GLU A 277 13.99 -6.68 3.64
C GLU A 277 15.40 -7.00 4.17
N GLU A 278 15.56 -7.26 5.47
CA GLU A 278 16.86 -7.53 6.10
C GLU A 278 17.32 -8.99 5.93
N GLU A 279 16.38 -9.91 5.76
CA GLU A 279 16.66 -11.34 5.51
C GLU A 279 16.93 -11.62 4.02
N LEU A 280 16.46 -10.75 3.13
CA LEU A 280 16.59 -10.90 1.69
C LEU A 280 17.86 -10.22 1.13
N PRO A 281 18.38 -10.66 -0.04
CA PRO A 281 19.56 -10.07 -0.65
C PRO A 281 19.40 -8.57 -0.97
N LEU A 282 20.51 -7.84 -0.94
CA LEU A 282 20.53 -6.38 -1.11
C LEU A 282 19.96 -5.92 -2.47
N THR A 283 18.89 -5.12 -2.45
CA THR A 283 18.23 -4.52 -3.64
C THR A 283 18.14 -2.99 -3.59
N ARG A 284 18.58 -2.36 -2.49
CA ARG A 284 18.52 -0.89 -2.27
C ARG A 284 19.39 -0.14 -3.31
N LYS A 285 18.79 0.64 -4.21
CA LYS A 285 19.46 1.19 -5.42
C LYS A 285 20.61 2.18 -5.18
N ARG A 286 20.79 2.64 -3.93
CA ARG A 286 21.94 3.47 -3.51
C ARG A 286 23.26 2.69 -3.42
N PHE A 287 23.21 1.36 -3.43
CA PHE A 287 24.38 0.48 -3.42
C PHE A 287 24.63 -0.03 -4.85
N ARG A 288 25.89 -0.05 -5.30
CA ARG A 288 26.26 -0.37 -6.70
C ARG A 288 26.04 -1.85 -7.01
N GLU A 289 26.26 -2.68 -6.01
CA GLU A 289 26.15 -4.14 -5.96
C GLU A 289 24.71 -4.64 -5.69
N ALA A 290 23.72 -3.75 -5.63
CA ALA A 290 22.32 -4.13 -5.44
C ALA A 290 21.77 -4.97 -6.62
N ASN A 291 20.94 -5.96 -6.31
CA ASN A 291 20.20 -6.79 -7.26
C ASN A 291 18.88 -6.12 -7.67
N TYR A 292 18.26 -6.58 -8.76
CA TYR A 292 16.84 -6.28 -9.04
C TYR A 292 15.97 -7.20 -8.19
N VAL A 293 14.77 -6.76 -7.81
CA VAL A 293 13.97 -7.55 -6.85
C VAL A 293 13.51 -8.89 -7.45
N ASP A 294 13.25 -8.98 -8.76
CA ASP A 294 12.95 -10.23 -9.48
C ASP A 294 14.16 -11.16 -9.70
N ASP A 295 15.39 -10.69 -9.46
CA ASP A 295 16.58 -11.55 -9.48
C ASP A 295 16.73 -12.34 -8.16
N VAL A 296 16.10 -11.90 -7.05
CA VAL A 296 16.42 -12.40 -5.69
C VAL A 296 15.25 -12.56 -4.69
N TYR A 297 14.07 -11.98 -4.92
CA TYR A 297 12.94 -12.06 -3.97
C TYR A 297 11.94 -13.16 -4.39
N PRO A 298 11.53 -14.07 -3.48
CA PRO A 298 10.62 -15.17 -3.78
C PRO A 298 9.15 -14.70 -3.81
N PHE A 299 8.81 -13.82 -4.75
CA PHE A 299 7.47 -13.22 -4.82
C PHE A 299 6.36 -14.25 -5.08
N ILE A 300 5.31 -14.21 -4.26
CA ILE A 300 4.16 -15.14 -4.27
C ILE A 300 3.41 -15.19 -5.61
N TRP A 301 3.39 -14.11 -6.38
CA TRP A 301 2.80 -14.12 -7.74
C TRP A 301 3.54 -15.05 -8.70
N ASN A 302 4.81 -15.39 -8.45
CA ASN A 302 5.52 -16.42 -9.21
C ASN A 302 4.91 -17.80 -8.94
N ASN A 303 4.57 -18.12 -7.68
CA ASN A 303 3.92 -19.37 -7.29
C ASN A 303 2.53 -19.49 -7.94
N PHE A 304 1.74 -18.40 -7.92
CA PHE A 304 0.46 -18.34 -8.63
C PHE A 304 0.62 -18.53 -10.14
N SER A 305 1.55 -17.81 -10.78
CA SER A 305 1.82 -17.92 -12.23
C SER A 305 2.26 -19.35 -12.63
N SER A 306 3.14 -19.98 -11.83
CA SER A 306 3.55 -21.40 -12.00
C SER A 306 2.42 -22.40 -11.72
N SER A 307 1.37 -21.99 -10.99
CA SER A 307 0.15 -22.78 -10.75
C SER A 307 -0.93 -22.53 -11.82
N GLY A 308 -0.63 -21.75 -12.87
CA GLY A 308 -1.51 -21.49 -14.00
C GLY A 308 -2.37 -20.23 -13.88
N TYR A 309 -2.21 -19.44 -12.82
CA TYR A 309 -2.96 -18.19 -12.64
C TYR A 309 -2.50 -17.12 -13.64
N VAL A 310 -3.41 -16.24 -14.04
CA VAL A 310 -3.04 -14.94 -14.62
C VAL A 310 -2.82 -13.94 -13.48
N THR A 311 -1.78 -13.12 -13.60
CA THR A 311 -1.26 -12.25 -12.54
C THR A 311 -1.31 -10.77 -12.93
N LEU A 312 -1.74 -9.92 -12.02
CA LEU A 312 -1.74 -8.46 -12.17
C LEU A 312 -1.07 -7.82 -10.96
N TYR A 313 -0.15 -6.89 -11.21
CA TYR A 313 0.37 -5.98 -10.20
C TYR A 313 0.25 -4.53 -10.68
N GLY A 314 -0.32 -3.65 -9.85
CA GLY A 314 -0.47 -2.23 -10.15
C GLY A 314 -0.02 -1.33 -9.00
N GLU A 315 0.60 -0.21 -9.37
CA GLU A 315 0.82 0.98 -8.54
C GLU A 315 0.36 2.19 -9.36
N ASP A 316 -0.36 3.13 -8.75
CA ASP A 316 -0.83 4.38 -9.40
C ASP A 316 0.21 5.52 -9.33
N ALA A 317 1.20 5.40 -8.45
CA ALA A 317 2.29 6.37 -8.32
C ALA A 317 3.61 5.80 -8.86
N PHE A 318 3.97 6.18 -10.09
CA PHE A 318 5.24 5.81 -10.70
C PHE A 318 6.43 6.43 -9.94
N ALA A 319 6.34 7.69 -9.51
CA ALA A 319 7.46 8.39 -8.85
C ALA A 319 7.89 7.76 -7.52
N ILE A 320 6.95 7.24 -6.73
CA ILE A 320 7.18 6.74 -5.35
C ILE A 320 6.97 5.22 -5.18
N GLY A 321 6.58 4.49 -6.23
CA GLY A 321 6.25 3.06 -6.19
C GLY A 321 7.24 2.16 -5.44
N THR A 322 6.66 1.27 -4.62
CA THR A 322 7.23 0.39 -3.58
C THR A 322 8.63 -0.13 -3.90
N PHE A 323 8.76 -0.85 -5.01
CA PHE A 323 9.98 -1.57 -5.38
C PHE A 323 10.98 -0.73 -6.19
N THR A 324 10.66 0.54 -6.48
CA THR A 324 11.40 1.36 -7.45
C THR A 324 11.89 2.69 -6.89
N TYR A 325 11.21 3.26 -5.88
CA TYR A 325 11.61 4.51 -5.26
C TYR A 325 12.94 4.39 -4.50
N ARG A 326 13.09 3.34 -3.68
CA ARG A 326 14.29 3.08 -2.86
C ARG A 326 15.05 1.81 -3.27
N LEU A 327 14.36 0.83 -3.83
CA LEU A 327 14.93 -0.42 -4.34
C LEU A 327 15.17 -0.31 -5.88
N LYS A 328 15.87 -1.27 -6.46
CA LYS A 328 16.35 -1.21 -7.87
C LYS A 328 15.27 -1.41 -8.93
N GLY A 329 14.03 -1.71 -8.52
CA GLY A 329 12.95 -2.15 -9.39
C GLY A 329 13.14 -3.58 -9.88
N PHE A 330 12.30 -3.95 -10.83
CA PHE A 330 12.31 -5.21 -11.55
C PHE A 330 13.16 -5.09 -12.82
N ARG A 331 13.85 -6.16 -13.19
CA ARG A 331 14.55 -6.33 -14.47
C ARG A 331 13.55 -6.73 -15.55
N LYS A 332 12.81 -7.81 -15.31
CA LYS A 332 11.70 -8.32 -16.14
C LYS A 332 10.36 -7.69 -15.71
N LYS A 333 9.26 -8.00 -16.41
CA LYS A 333 7.91 -7.65 -15.95
C LYS A 333 7.51 -8.64 -14.83
N PRO A 334 7.04 -8.19 -13.65
CA PRO A 334 6.80 -9.09 -12.51
C PRO A 334 5.57 -9.99 -12.69
N THR A 335 4.60 -9.53 -13.47
CA THR A 335 3.26 -10.11 -13.63
C THR A 335 2.80 -10.06 -15.09
N ASP A 336 1.71 -10.75 -15.43
CA ASP A 336 1.14 -10.76 -16.79
C ASP A 336 0.60 -9.39 -17.20
N HIS A 337 0.01 -8.64 -16.26
CA HIS A 337 -0.40 -7.24 -16.40
C HIS A 337 0.33 -6.37 -15.37
N TYR A 338 0.89 -5.22 -15.80
CA TYR A 338 1.73 -4.38 -14.94
C TYR A 338 1.55 -2.88 -15.21
N LEU A 339 0.81 -2.20 -14.33
CA LEU A 339 0.26 -0.86 -14.59
C LEU A 339 1.31 0.26 -14.53
N ARG A 340 2.45 0.06 -13.84
CA ARG A 340 3.55 1.04 -13.77
C ARG A 340 3.95 1.61 -15.14
N THR A 341 3.87 0.76 -16.17
CA THR A 341 4.06 1.09 -17.59
C THR A 341 3.31 2.36 -18.01
N ILE A 342 2.00 2.45 -17.73
CA ILE A 342 1.19 3.61 -18.15
C ILE A 342 1.26 4.76 -17.15
N PHE A 343 1.46 4.48 -15.86
CA PHE A 343 1.54 5.53 -14.84
C PHE A 343 2.77 6.42 -14.97
N LYS A 344 3.88 5.92 -15.55
CA LYS A 344 4.99 6.78 -16.02
C LYS A 344 4.49 7.88 -16.98
N GLU A 345 3.72 7.47 -17.98
CA GLU A 345 3.22 8.38 -19.02
C GLU A 345 2.11 9.29 -18.47
N TYR A 346 1.35 8.82 -17.48
CA TYR A 346 0.37 9.61 -16.77
C TYR A 346 1.03 10.76 -16.00
N GLU A 347 2.01 10.48 -15.14
CA GLU A 347 2.74 11.49 -14.37
C GLU A 347 3.49 12.49 -15.27
N GLU A 348 4.14 12.02 -16.34
CA GLU A 348 4.93 12.88 -17.24
C GLU A 348 4.09 13.81 -18.12
N LYS A 349 2.82 13.49 -18.42
CA LYS A 349 2.00 14.18 -19.43
C LYS A 349 0.68 14.76 -18.92
N PHE A 350 0.16 14.27 -17.81
CA PHE A 350 -1.16 14.64 -17.28
C PHE A 350 -1.09 15.00 -15.80
N GLY A 351 -0.74 14.03 -14.95
CA GLY A 351 -0.64 14.17 -13.50
C GLY A 351 -1.96 14.48 -12.79
N GLY A 352 -1.88 14.58 -11.45
CA GLY A 352 -3.04 14.80 -10.58
C GLY A 352 -3.91 13.56 -10.44
N ASN A 353 -5.22 13.77 -10.24
CA ASN A 353 -6.17 12.73 -9.83
C ASN A 353 -7.32 12.52 -10.85
N CYS A 354 -7.11 12.98 -12.09
CA CYS A 354 -8.11 12.96 -13.16
C CYS A 354 -7.53 12.37 -14.44
N LEU A 355 -8.25 11.45 -15.09
CA LEU A 355 -7.92 10.98 -16.42
C LEU A 355 -8.77 11.73 -17.45
N GLY A 356 -8.32 12.94 -17.82
CA GLY A 356 -9.13 13.88 -18.56
C GLY A 356 -10.33 14.33 -17.74
N SER A 357 -11.55 14.15 -18.24
CA SER A 357 -12.76 14.65 -17.56
C SER A 357 -13.28 13.81 -16.38
N GLU A 358 -12.82 12.57 -16.24
CA GLU A 358 -13.23 11.66 -15.16
C GLU A 358 -12.14 11.53 -14.07
N PRO A 359 -12.53 11.26 -12.81
CA PRO A 359 -11.60 10.83 -11.77
C PRO A 359 -10.79 9.58 -12.14
N LEU A 360 -9.50 9.58 -11.80
CA LEU A 360 -8.56 8.51 -12.16
C LEU A 360 -8.87 7.17 -11.47
N HIS A 361 -9.30 7.21 -10.21
CA HIS A 361 -9.66 6.01 -9.43
C HIS A 361 -10.79 5.20 -10.07
N ARG A 362 -11.68 5.83 -10.85
CA ARG A 362 -12.71 5.14 -11.64
C ARG A 362 -12.11 4.28 -12.75
N THR A 363 -11.09 4.76 -13.44
CA THR A 363 -10.37 3.97 -14.45
C THR A 363 -9.56 2.85 -13.81
N TRP A 364 -8.98 3.11 -12.63
CA TRP A 364 -8.28 2.11 -11.83
C TRP A 364 -9.21 0.95 -11.42
N PHE A 365 -10.38 1.25 -10.84
CA PHE A 365 -11.41 0.26 -10.50
C PHE A 365 -12.00 -0.44 -11.75
N HIS A 366 -12.17 0.28 -12.86
CA HIS A 366 -12.56 -0.34 -14.13
C HIS A 366 -11.53 -1.38 -14.59
N TYR A 367 -10.24 -1.07 -14.51
CA TYR A 367 -9.17 -1.99 -14.91
C TYR A 367 -9.12 -3.24 -14.01
N SER A 368 -9.30 -3.10 -12.70
CA SER A 368 -9.34 -4.24 -11.78
C SER A 368 -10.56 -5.14 -12.00
N ARG A 369 -11.71 -4.54 -12.33
CA ARG A 369 -12.95 -5.26 -12.70
C ARG A 369 -12.81 -6.00 -14.03
N GLU A 370 -12.32 -5.33 -15.06
CA GLU A 370 -12.13 -5.94 -16.38
C GLU A 370 -11.12 -7.08 -16.33
N PHE A 371 -10.11 -7.03 -15.46
CA PHE A 371 -9.20 -8.17 -15.24
C PHE A 371 -9.93 -9.44 -14.81
N MET A 372 -10.84 -9.34 -13.84
CA MET A 372 -11.62 -10.48 -13.35
C MET A 372 -12.57 -11.02 -14.44
N ARG A 373 -13.14 -10.13 -15.27
CA ARG A 373 -14.12 -10.47 -16.33
C ARG A 373 -13.48 -11.05 -17.59
N VAL A 374 -12.37 -10.48 -18.06
CA VAL A 374 -11.62 -10.92 -19.27
C VAL A 374 -10.98 -12.29 -19.09
N TYR A 375 -10.71 -12.67 -17.85
CA TYR A 375 -10.16 -13.97 -17.46
C TYR A 375 -11.16 -14.81 -16.66
N ASN A 376 -12.47 -14.71 -16.93
CA ASN A 376 -13.51 -15.42 -16.18
C ASN A 376 -13.36 -16.97 -16.15
N ASP A 377 -12.60 -17.53 -17.10
CA ASP A 377 -12.33 -18.96 -17.32
C ASP A 377 -11.04 -19.50 -16.67
N VAL A 378 -10.15 -18.64 -16.14
CA VAL A 378 -8.85 -19.05 -15.57
C VAL A 378 -8.60 -18.43 -14.19
N PRO A 379 -7.86 -19.08 -13.28
CA PRO A 379 -7.59 -18.51 -11.95
C PRO A 379 -6.85 -17.16 -12.00
N ARG A 380 -7.21 -16.24 -11.11
CA ARG A 380 -6.76 -14.84 -11.12
C ARG A 380 -6.04 -14.47 -9.83
N PHE A 381 -4.87 -13.83 -9.93
CA PHE A 381 -4.19 -13.16 -8.81
C PHE A 381 -4.01 -11.68 -9.16
N LEU A 382 -4.54 -10.79 -8.34
CA LEU A 382 -4.49 -9.35 -8.51
C LEU A 382 -3.95 -8.71 -7.22
N LEU A 383 -2.95 -7.83 -7.38
CA LEU A 383 -2.59 -6.82 -6.39
C LEU A 383 -2.63 -5.44 -7.06
N MET A 384 -3.45 -4.54 -6.55
CA MET A 384 -3.47 -3.13 -6.98
C MET A 384 -3.32 -2.25 -5.74
N HIS A 385 -2.25 -1.47 -5.69
CA HIS A 385 -1.94 -0.55 -4.60
C HIS A 385 -2.09 0.90 -5.05
N GLN A 386 -2.83 1.70 -4.28
CA GLN A 386 -3.20 3.07 -4.63
C GLN A 386 -2.66 4.08 -3.59
N SER A 387 -1.96 5.11 -4.06
CA SER A 387 -1.26 6.13 -3.27
C SER A 387 -1.73 7.56 -3.54
N LEU A 388 -2.18 7.89 -4.76
CA LEU A 388 -2.41 9.29 -5.19
C LEU A 388 -3.49 10.04 -4.39
N LEU A 389 -4.44 9.31 -3.80
CA LEU A 389 -5.53 9.90 -3.00
C LEU A 389 -5.29 9.85 -1.48
N SER A 390 -4.20 9.24 -0.98
CA SER A 390 -4.03 8.97 0.45
C SER A 390 -2.63 9.19 1.04
N HIS A 391 -1.55 9.17 0.24
CA HIS A 391 -0.17 9.35 0.73
C HIS A 391 0.09 10.76 1.30
N ASP A 392 -0.41 11.80 0.63
CA ASP A 392 -0.12 13.21 0.97
C ASP A 392 -1.27 13.92 1.73
N ASP A 393 -2.52 13.46 1.62
CA ASP A 393 -3.68 14.04 2.33
C ASP A 393 -4.64 12.95 2.84
N ILE A 394 -4.59 12.73 4.15
CA ILE A 394 -5.44 11.84 4.94
C ILE A 394 -6.96 12.02 4.75
N ASN A 395 -7.40 13.16 4.21
CA ASN A 395 -8.80 13.41 3.91
C ASN A 395 -9.19 13.05 2.48
N LEU A 396 -8.26 13.13 1.53
CA LEU A 396 -8.58 13.17 0.10
C LEU A 396 -9.19 11.86 -0.42
N VAL A 397 -8.85 10.71 0.17
CA VAL A 397 -9.44 9.40 -0.16
C VAL A 397 -10.98 9.38 -0.09
N GLU A 398 -11.59 10.25 0.70
CA GLU A 398 -13.05 10.40 0.81
C GLU A 398 -13.75 10.78 -0.52
N VAL A 399 -13.01 11.18 -1.56
CA VAL A 399 -13.57 11.44 -2.90
C VAL A 399 -13.93 10.17 -3.68
N GLU A 400 -13.45 8.99 -3.27
CA GLU A 400 -13.68 7.72 -3.97
C GLU A 400 -14.60 6.74 -3.23
N ASP A 401 -15.00 7.01 -1.98
CA ASP A 401 -15.86 6.14 -1.16
C ASP A 401 -17.12 5.64 -1.88
N GLU A 402 -17.81 6.54 -2.60
CA GLU A 402 -19.02 6.20 -3.34
C GLU A 402 -18.75 5.36 -4.58
N ASP A 403 -17.62 5.57 -5.25
CA ASP A 403 -17.22 4.82 -6.44
C ASP A 403 -16.70 3.43 -6.06
N LEU A 404 -15.92 3.31 -4.97
CA LEU A 404 -15.41 2.04 -4.46
C LEU A 404 -16.53 1.16 -3.87
N ALA A 405 -17.43 1.75 -3.07
CA ALA A 405 -18.61 1.05 -2.57
C ALA A 405 -19.50 0.56 -3.73
N SER A 406 -19.71 1.39 -4.76
CA SER A 406 -20.47 1.04 -5.96
C SER A 406 -19.79 -0.05 -6.80
N HIS A 407 -18.46 -0.01 -6.90
CA HIS A 407 -17.63 -1.01 -7.59
C HIS A 407 -17.73 -2.38 -6.91
N LEU A 408 -17.40 -2.48 -5.61
CA LEU A 408 -17.48 -3.72 -4.85
C LEU A 408 -18.91 -4.32 -4.85
N SER A 409 -19.92 -3.48 -4.62
CA SER A 409 -21.33 -3.88 -4.70
C SER A 409 -21.73 -4.37 -6.09
N SER A 410 -21.10 -3.86 -7.15
CA SER A 410 -21.38 -4.28 -8.52
C SER A 410 -20.63 -5.55 -8.91
N MET A 411 -19.39 -5.74 -8.47
CA MET A 411 -18.69 -7.00 -8.71
C MET A 411 -19.42 -8.17 -8.01
N HIS A 412 -19.80 -7.99 -6.74
CA HIS A 412 -20.56 -9.00 -5.99
C HIS A 412 -21.90 -9.35 -6.66
N ARG A 413 -22.75 -8.36 -7.00
CA ARG A 413 -24.06 -8.60 -7.62
C ARG A 413 -24.00 -9.24 -9.02
N ASN A 414 -22.85 -9.22 -9.68
CA ASN A 414 -22.67 -9.81 -11.02
C ASN A 414 -21.87 -11.13 -11.00
N GLY A 415 -21.56 -11.69 -9.82
CA GLY A 415 -20.79 -12.92 -9.67
C GLY A 415 -19.28 -12.78 -9.94
N GLU A 416 -18.77 -11.55 -10.03
CA GLU A 416 -17.38 -11.25 -10.41
C GLU A 416 -16.40 -11.36 -9.23
N LEU A 417 -16.92 -11.62 -8.02
CA LEU A 417 -16.16 -11.99 -6.82
C LEU A 417 -16.36 -13.46 -6.43
N ASP A 418 -17.16 -14.24 -7.16
CA ASP A 418 -17.45 -15.63 -6.81
C ASP A 418 -16.15 -16.46 -6.85
N ASN A 419 -16.02 -17.44 -5.95
CA ASN A 419 -14.78 -18.18 -5.72
C ASN A 419 -13.51 -17.28 -5.62
N THR A 420 -13.60 -16.17 -4.89
CA THR A 420 -12.50 -15.20 -4.72
C THR A 420 -12.23 -14.88 -3.24
N LEU A 421 -10.95 -14.95 -2.87
CA LEU A 421 -10.39 -14.30 -1.70
C LEU A 421 -10.20 -12.81 -2.00
N VAL A 422 -11.11 -11.98 -1.51
CA VAL A 422 -11.02 -10.52 -1.60
C VAL A 422 -10.36 -10.00 -0.33
N ILE A 423 -9.28 -9.24 -0.51
CA ILE A 423 -8.55 -8.54 0.55
C ILE A 423 -8.62 -7.05 0.24
N LEU A 424 -9.32 -6.29 1.07
CA LEU A 424 -9.17 -4.83 1.11
C LEU A 424 -8.23 -4.49 2.27
N MET A 425 -7.15 -3.76 2.02
CA MET A 425 -6.12 -3.52 3.03
C MET A 425 -5.44 -2.15 2.96
N ALA A 426 -4.64 -1.82 3.99
CA ALA A 426 -3.68 -0.72 3.94
C ALA A 426 -2.25 -1.21 4.26
N ASP A 427 -1.24 -0.48 3.77
CA ASP A 427 0.17 -0.82 3.97
C ASP A 427 0.71 -0.33 5.34
N HIS A 428 0.36 0.90 5.74
CA HIS A 428 0.59 1.52 7.04
C HIS A 428 -0.32 2.74 7.25
N GLY A 429 -0.29 3.33 8.45
CA GLY A 429 -1.01 4.57 8.73
C GLY A 429 -0.36 5.84 8.17
N HIS A 430 -0.99 6.99 8.42
CA HIS A 430 -0.65 8.23 7.70
C HIS A 430 0.58 8.97 8.26
N ARG A 431 1.71 8.83 7.58
CA ARG A 431 3.03 9.35 8.02
C ARG A 431 3.23 10.86 7.96
N PHE A 432 2.59 11.54 6.99
CA PHE A 432 2.95 12.92 6.61
C PHE A 432 2.00 14.01 7.15
N ALA A 433 0.97 13.63 7.91
CA ALA A 433 -0.02 14.54 8.46
C ALA A 433 0.31 14.95 9.91
N LYS A 434 -0.14 16.14 10.30
CA LYS A 434 0.04 16.69 11.67
C LYS A 434 -0.59 15.80 12.76
N VAL A 435 -1.55 14.94 12.42
CA VAL A 435 -2.15 13.97 13.34
C VAL A 435 -1.09 13.09 14.02
N ARG A 436 0.02 12.77 13.33
CA ARG A 436 1.17 12.02 13.86
C ARG A 436 1.85 12.66 15.09
N ALA A 437 1.63 13.96 15.33
CA ALA A 437 2.13 14.64 16.53
C ALA A 437 1.25 14.40 17.78
N THR A 438 0.07 13.78 17.63
CA THR A 438 -0.80 13.36 18.73
C THR A 438 -0.46 11.95 19.19
N HIS A 439 -0.88 11.56 20.41
CA HIS A 439 -0.64 10.19 20.87
C HIS A 439 -1.47 9.20 20.06
N GLN A 440 -2.74 9.53 19.84
CA GLN A 440 -3.62 8.72 19.00
C GLN A 440 -3.08 8.55 17.57
N GLY A 441 -2.54 9.59 16.94
CA GLY A 441 -1.98 9.51 15.60
C GLY A 441 -0.72 8.65 15.45
N GLN A 442 0.03 8.42 16.53
CA GLN A 442 1.18 7.49 16.54
C GLN A 442 0.71 6.04 16.64
N LEU A 443 -0.35 5.81 17.44
CA LEU A 443 -1.04 4.52 17.46
C LEU A 443 -1.67 4.22 16.10
N GLU A 444 -2.25 5.23 15.43
CA GLU A 444 -2.78 5.13 14.06
C GLU A 444 -1.72 4.98 12.97
N GLU A 445 -0.44 5.25 13.25
CA GLU A 445 0.66 5.08 12.27
C GLU A 445 1.31 3.69 12.34
N VAL A 446 1.79 3.28 13.51
CA VAL A 446 2.76 2.17 13.66
C VAL A 446 2.27 1.02 14.56
N VAL A 447 1.42 1.29 15.55
CA VAL A 447 1.25 0.39 16.71
C VAL A 447 -0.02 -0.44 16.64
N ASP A 448 0.14 -1.76 16.51
CA ASP A 448 -0.71 -2.89 16.94
C ASP A 448 -2.24 -2.88 16.70
N ILE A 449 -2.78 -1.93 15.94
CA ILE A 449 -4.24 -1.73 15.86
C ILE A 449 -4.70 -1.33 14.42
N HIS A 450 -3.80 -0.89 13.52
CA HIS A 450 -4.21 0.07 12.48
C HIS A 450 -4.00 -0.16 10.97
N PRO A 451 -3.10 -0.97 10.41
CA PRO A 451 -3.30 -1.36 9.01
C PRO A 451 -4.55 -2.26 8.98
N PHE A 452 -5.53 -1.97 8.11
CA PHE A 452 -6.71 -2.83 8.04
C PHE A 452 -6.48 -4.01 7.08
N ILE A 453 -7.14 -5.13 7.38
CA ILE A 453 -7.48 -6.17 6.39
C ILE A 453 -8.96 -6.51 6.59
N PHE A 454 -9.74 -6.37 5.52
CA PHE A 454 -11.05 -6.98 5.36
C PHE A 454 -10.90 -8.21 4.46
N VAL A 455 -11.15 -9.40 5.00
CA VAL A 455 -11.14 -10.67 4.23
C VAL A 455 -12.57 -11.08 3.90
N LEU A 456 -12.84 -11.29 2.62
CA LEU A 456 -13.99 -12.07 2.15
C LEU A 456 -13.47 -13.31 1.42
N ILE A 457 -14.02 -14.48 1.75
CA ILE A 457 -14.01 -15.64 0.86
C ILE A 457 -15.42 -15.74 0.29
N SER A 458 -15.62 -15.30 -0.96
CA SER A 458 -16.89 -15.52 -1.63
C SER A 458 -17.04 -16.99 -2.00
N ARG A 459 -18.28 -17.47 -1.95
CA ARG A 459 -18.64 -18.85 -2.30
C ARG A 459 -18.82 -19.04 -3.81
#